data_AF-A0A7V5R9Q0-F1
#
_entry.id   AF-A0A7V5R9Q0-F1
#
_cell.length_a   1.000
_cell.length_b   1.000
_cell.length_c   1.000
_cell.angle_alpha   90.00
_cell.angle_beta   90.00
_cell.angle_gamma   90.00
#
_symmetry.space_group_name_H-M   'P 1'
#
loop_
_entity.id
_entity.type
_entity.pdbx_description
1 polymer ?
#
loop_
_entity_poly.entity_id
_entity_poly.type
_entity_poly.pdbx_seq_one_letter_code
_entity_poly.pdbx_strand_id
1 'polypeptide(L)'
;MLKVSVDQGNDYLEYLRPFILQVLVDQKPDPVTDVGVSNHLREQFGLKIPERVVQILLKRIARRHLLKKDAGVYHITGTLPDPGIAIRKSEADRHIQAVVLGLMEFSKSTAKPISTEDEAVKAMCAFLEEFNITCLRAYLRGTAIPTVVGKHHRHIVLVSKYVLHLQRNNPERFESFLVVLQGHMLANALLCPDLQSAPKSYKGVTFYLDTPLLIRRFGLEGEPKLVAVKEIIRLLNNLGGTIATFSHSRDELEHVLRSVAKSIDSRDGRGAIVMEAKRKGTTKSDLLVLAGQIDGQLAEAGIEVKDTPEYIEKFQIDEKAFTEVLKDEVSYFNPRAKDYDINSVRSIYVLRKNSSPSIVEKCRAILVTSNSGFARAAYKYGKRHEESREVSPVITDFSLANMAWLKAPMDAPSLPTIEILAYSYAALQPSKELLDKFLSEVEKLEQQGKISKRDHQLLRSNTLAQEEMMSLTLGEETALTEETVTETLRRVSEEIKKEESEKLTAEQAAHRKTREELVSERQERMQIQEKLFLRCRRKAKILAVTITVLLIVLIVLGLIKGVGFTSKNPLLGWSLIMGLAAVTLLTLVNLLAGTTVKNLHQKIENRCLTWFLKREAKAIGFDLRDFQ
;
A
#
# COMPACT_ATOMS: atom_id res chain seq x y z
N MET A 1 -17.48 -18.15 -16.45
CA MET A 1 -18.40 -18.35 -17.59
C MET A 1 -18.09 -17.44 -18.78
N LEU A 2 -17.67 -16.19 -18.58
CA LEU A 2 -17.38 -15.24 -19.69
C LEU A 2 -16.33 -15.72 -20.70
N LYS A 3 -15.15 -16.18 -20.26
CA LYS A 3 -14.05 -16.63 -21.16
C LYS A 3 -14.48 -17.77 -22.11
N VAL A 4 -15.15 -18.80 -21.57
CA VAL A 4 -15.54 -20.00 -22.33
C VAL A 4 -16.58 -19.70 -23.41
N SER A 5 -17.47 -18.73 -23.19
CA SER A 5 -18.51 -18.37 -24.16
C SER A 5 -18.02 -17.42 -25.26
N VAL A 6 -17.08 -16.52 -24.92
CA VAL A 6 -16.44 -15.59 -25.89
C VAL A 6 -15.55 -16.35 -26.87
N ASP A 7 -14.78 -17.32 -26.39
CA ASP A 7 -13.93 -18.14 -27.26
C ASP A 7 -14.75 -19.09 -28.17
N GLN A 8 -16.06 -19.24 -27.92
CA GLN A 8 -17.01 -20.03 -28.73
C GLN A 8 -17.83 -19.21 -29.74
N GLY A 9 -17.65 -17.88 -29.83
CA GLY A 9 -18.33 -17.03 -30.82
C GLY A 9 -19.83 -16.81 -30.56
N ASN A 10 -20.29 -16.90 -29.30
CA ASN A 10 -21.69 -16.76 -28.93
C ASN A 10 -22.13 -15.28 -28.77
N ASP A 11 -23.33 -14.96 -29.28
CA ASP A 11 -24.03 -13.65 -29.18
C ASP A 11 -24.37 -13.28 -27.72
N TYR A 12 -24.43 -11.99 -27.38
CA TYR A 12 -24.71 -11.41 -26.05
C TYR A 12 -25.90 -12.06 -25.33
N LEU A 13 -26.96 -12.35 -26.08
CA LEU A 13 -28.17 -12.95 -25.54
C LEU A 13 -27.90 -14.33 -24.89
N GLU A 14 -26.82 -15.02 -25.27
CA GLU A 14 -26.45 -16.32 -24.72
C GLU A 14 -26.06 -16.28 -23.24
N TYR A 15 -25.63 -15.13 -22.71
CA TYR A 15 -25.39 -14.98 -21.28
C TYR A 15 -26.66 -15.03 -20.43
N LEU A 16 -27.81 -14.71 -21.05
CA LEU A 16 -29.12 -14.75 -20.39
C LEU A 16 -29.72 -16.16 -20.41
N ARG A 17 -29.20 -17.07 -21.25
CA ARG A 17 -29.71 -18.46 -21.37
C ARG A 17 -29.66 -19.21 -20.03
N PRO A 18 -28.56 -19.21 -19.25
CA PRO A 18 -28.53 -19.89 -17.96
C PRO A 18 -29.62 -19.35 -17.01
N PHE A 19 -29.87 -18.04 -16.97
CA PHE A 19 -30.89 -17.46 -16.09
C PHE A 19 -32.30 -17.92 -16.48
N ILE A 20 -32.60 -17.95 -17.78
CA ILE A 20 -33.88 -18.48 -18.28
C ILE A 20 -34.00 -19.98 -17.95
N LEU A 21 -32.93 -20.77 -18.14
CA LEU A 21 -32.95 -22.20 -17.79
C LEU A 21 -33.19 -22.41 -16.30
N GLN A 22 -32.58 -21.62 -15.41
CA GLN A 22 -32.81 -21.71 -13.97
C GLN A 22 -34.28 -21.42 -13.64
N VAL A 23 -34.87 -20.36 -14.20
CA VAL A 23 -36.30 -20.06 -14.02
C VAL A 23 -37.18 -21.23 -14.45
N LEU A 24 -36.89 -21.85 -15.59
CA LEU A 24 -37.66 -22.99 -16.10
C LEU A 24 -37.50 -24.25 -15.22
N VAL A 25 -36.32 -24.47 -14.63
CA VAL A 25 -36.05 -25.58 -13.71
C VAL A 25 -36.76 -25.37 -12.36
N ASP A 26 -36.67 -24.16 -11.82
CA ASP A 26 -37.16 -23.83 -10.47
C ASP A 26 -38.69 -23.69 -10.44
N GLN A 27 -39.27 -22.97 -11.42
CA GLN A 27 -40.68 -22.60 -11.41
C GLN A 27 -41.55 -23.53 -12.25
N LYS A 28 -40.94 -24.25 -13.20
CA LYS A 28 -41.62 -25.15 -14.15
C LYS A 28 -42.95 -24.57 -14.68
N PRO A 29 -42.96 -23.34 -15.22
CA PRO A 29 -44.20 -22.70 -15.66
C PRO A 29 -44.81 -23.50 -16.82
N ASP A 30 -46.13 -23.69 -16.78
CA ASP A 30 -46.87 -24.38 -17.84
C ASP A 30 -48.22 -23.67 -18.08
N PRO A 31 -48.43 -23.03 -19.24
CA PRO A 31 -47.51 -22.89 -20.37
C PRO A 31 -46.34 -21.95 -20.07
N VAL A 32 -45.19 -22.21 -20.70
CA VAL A 32 -44.02 -21.31 -20.69
C VAL A 32 -44.28 -20.14 -21.64
N THR A 33 -44.58 -18.97 -21.05
CA THR A 33 -44.76 -17.70 -21.77
C THR A 33 -43.57 -16.77 -21.55
N ASP A 34 -43.29 -15.91 -22.52
CA ASP A 34 -42.25 -14.88 -22.44
C ASP A 34 -42.53 -13.85 -21.35
N VAL A 35 -43.78 -13.43 -21.17
CA VAL A 35 -44.23 -12.56 -20.06
C VAL A 35 -43.96 -13.24 -18.71
N GLY A 36 -44.39 -14.50 -18.56
CA GLY A 36 -44.21 -15.25 -17.32
C GLY A 36 -42.73 -15.39 -16.97
N VAL A 37 -41.89 -15.82 -17.92
CA VAL A 37 -40.45 -15.95 -17.71
C VAL A 37 -39.79 -14.59 -17.41
N SER A 38 -40.21 -13.51 -18.06
CA SER A 38 -39.69 -12.15 -17.78
C SER A 38 -40.01 -11.68 -16.35
N ASN A 39 -41.21 -11.97 -15.83
CA ASN A 39 -41.57 -11.63 -14.46
C ASN A 39 -40.75 -12.44 -13.44
N HIS A 40 -40.60 -13.75 -13.64
CA HIS A 40 -39.77 -14.58 -12.75
C HIS A 40 -38.29 -14.16 -12.78
N LEU A 41 -37.76 -13.76 -13.95
CA LEU A 41 -36.40 -13.21 -14.05
C LEU A 41 -36.23 -11.92 -13.23
N ARG A 42 -37.27 -11.07 -13.21
CA ARG A 42 -37.27 -9.85 -12.40
C ARG A 42 -37.37 -10.14 -10.91
N GLU A 43 -38.27 -11.04 -10.51
CA GLU A 43 -38.49 -11.38 -9.10
C GLU A 43 -37.30 -12.14 -8.50
N GLN A 44 -36.75 -13.11 -9.23
CA GLN A 44 -35.66 -13.95 -8.73
C GLN A 44 -34.28 -13.30 -8.87
N PHE A 45 -34.03 -12.53 -9.93
CA PHE A 45 -32.69 -12.02 -10.26
C PHE A 45 -32.63 -10.50 -10.42
N GLY A 46 -33.74 -9.77 -10.31
CA GLY A 46 -33.79 -8.32 -10.55
C GLY A 46 -33.62 -7.94 -12.03
N LEU A 47 -33.56 -8.91 -12.94
CA LEU A 47 -33.24 -8.68 -14.35
C LEU A 47 -34.48 -8.25 -15.14
N LYS A 48 -34.49 -6.99 -15.59
CA LYS A 48 -35.54 -6.46 -16.49
C LYS A 48 -35.19 -6.75 -17.94
N ILE A 49 -35.63 -7.92 -18.43
CA ILE A 49 -35.35 -8.36 -19.80
C ILE A 49 -36.60 -8.18 -20.69
N PRO A 50 -36.49 -7.50 -21.85
CA PRO A 50 -37.62 -7.35 -22.77
C PRO A 50 -38.17 -8.70 -23.22
N GLU A 51 -39.49 -8.83 -23.27
CA GLU A 51 -40.20 -10.08 -23.65
C GLU A 51 -39.72 -10.63 -25.00
N ARG A 52 -39.47 -9.75 -25.98
CA ARG A 52 -38.95 -10.14 -27.30
C ARG A 52 -37.57 -10.83 -27.21
N VAL A 53 -36.72 -10.43 -26.27
CA VAL A 53 -35.43 -11.09 -26.01
C VAL A 53 -35.65 -12.47 -25.39
N VAL A 54 -36.56 -12.56 -24.41
CA VAL A 54 -36.95 -13.84 -23.80
C VAL A 54 -37.51 -14.80 -24.86
N GLN A 55 -38.37 -14.32 -25.75
CA GLN A 55 -38.95 -15.10 -26.85
C GLN A 55 -37.87 -15.68 -27.80
N ILE A 56 -36.87 -14.87 -28.16
CA ILE A 56 -35.72 -15.32 -28.98
C ILE A 56 -34.97 -16.44 -28.24
N LEU A 57 -34.71 -16.27 -26.94
CA LEU A 57 -33.96 -17.23 -26.16
C LEU A 57 -34.73 -18.52 -25.88
N LEU A 58 -36.03 -18.46 -25.60
CA LEU A 58 -36.89 -19.64 -25.49
C LEU A 58 -36.89 -20.45 -26.79
N LYS A 59 -36.92 -19.79 -27.96
CA LYS A 59 -36.76 -20.46 -29.26
C LYS A 59 -35.40 -21.14 -29.42
N ARG A 60 -34.32 -20.54 -28.92
CA ARG A 60 -32.98 -21.15 -28.95
C ARG A 60 -32.87 -22.33 -27.99
N ILE A 61 -33.44 -22.22 -26.78
CA ILE A 61 -33.49 -23.27 -25.77
C ILE A 61 -34.29 -24.48 -26.27
N ALA A 62 -35.46 -24.25 -26.88
CA ALA A 62 -36.31 -25.29 -27.45
C ALA A 62 -35.64 -26.13 -28.55
N ARG A 63 -34.64 -25.58 -29.25
CA ARG A 63 -33.86 -26.33 -30.25
C ARG A 63 -32.87 -27.32 -29.65
N ARG A 64 -32.48 -27.14 -28.38
CA ARG A 64 -31.42 -27.91 -27.71
C ARG A 64 -31.89 -28.70 -26.50
N HIS A 65 -33.07 -28.38 -25.97
CA HIS A 65 -33.61 -28.94 -24.73
C HIS A 65 -35.07 -29.35 -24.91
N LEU A 66 -35.62 -30.03 -23.91
CA LEU A 66 -36.96 -30.63 -23.93
C LEU A 66 -38.09 -29.59 -23.74
N LEU A 67 -38.09 -28.54 -24.56
CA LEU A 67 -39.13 -27.51 -24.62
C LEU A 67 -39.85 -27.64 -25.99
N LYS A 68 -41.11 -28.06 -26.01
CA LYS A 68 -41.89 -28.17 -27.25
C LYS A 68 -42.82 -26.98 -27.41
N LYS A 69 -42.97 -26.51 -28.66
CA LYS A 69 -43.93 -25.47 -28.98
C LYS A 69 -45.21 -26.12 -29.48
N ASP A 70 -46.33 -25.87 -28.81
CA ASP A 70 -47.66 -26.28 -29.23
C ASP A 70 -48.62 -25.09 -29.16
N ALA A 71 -49.53 -24.96 -30.12
CA ALA A 71 -50.50 -23.85 -30.25
C ALA A 71 -49.94 -22.42 -30.05
N GLY A 72 -48.65 -22.18 -30.29
CA GLY A 72 -48.02 -20.86 -30.14
C GLY A 72 -47.26 -20.64 -28.83
N VAL A 73 -47.42 -21.52 -27.84
CA VAL A 73 -46.78 -21.45 -26.50
C VAL A 73 -45.80 -22.61 -26.30
N TYR A 74 -44.87 -22.47 -25.36
CA TYR A 74 -43.91 -23.53 -25.06
C TYR A 74 -44.35 -24.36 -23.86
N HIS A 75 -44.04 -25.66 -23.87
CA HIS A 75 -44.31 -26.59 -22.78
C HIS A 75 -43.03 -27.35 -22.42
N ILE A 76 -42.83 -27.59 -21.12
CA ILE A 76 -41.71 -28.39 -20.62
C ILE A 76 -42.09 -29.86 -20.75
N THR A 77 -41.37 -30.61 -21.58
CA THR A 77 -41.69 -32.01 -21.92
C THR A 77 -40.78 -33.04 -21.26
N GLY A 78 -39.81 -32.59 -20.45
CA GLY A 78 -38.91 -33.45 -19.68
C GLY A 78 -37.90 -32.64 -18.86
N THR A 79 -36.90 -33.32 -18.33
CA THR A 79 -35.91 -32.69 -17.43
C THR A 79 -35.00 -31.72 -18.18
N LEU A 80 -34.97 -30.47 -17.73
CA LEU A 80 -34.05 -29.46 -18.22
C LEU A 80 -32.74 -29.49 -17.42
N PRO A 81 -31.59 -29.18 -18.03
CA PRO A 81 -30.31 -29.15 -17.32
C PRO A 81 -30.30 -27.96 -16.34
N ASP A 82 -29.98 -28.23 -15.08
CA ASP A 82 -29.79 -27.21 -14.05
C ASP A 82 -28.46 -26.47 -14.30
N PRO A 83 -28.49 -25.14 -14.53
CA PRO A 83 -27.27 -24.36 -14.73
C PRO A 83 -26.51 -24.08 -13.43
N GLY A 84 -27.05 -24.43 -12.26
CA GLY A 84 -26.42 -24.26 -10.94
C GLY A 84 -26.34 -22.81 -10.49
N ILE A 85 -27.22 -21.94 -11.01
CA ILE A 85 -27.22 -20.50 -10.67
C ILE A 85 -27.75 -20.29 -9.25
N ALA A 86 -28.70 -21.10 -8.79
CA ALA A 86 -29.25 -20.98 -7.44
C ALA A 86 -28.16 -21.09 -6.35
N ILE A 87 -27.24 -22.05 -6.49
CA ILE A 87 -26.11 -22.24 -5.56
C ILE A 87 -25.19 -21.01 -5.57
N ARG A 88 -24.79 -20.56 -6.77
CA ARG A 88 -23.92 -19.38 -6.94
C ARG A 88 -24.57 -18.10 -6.45
N LYS A 89 -25.88 -17.97 -6.60
CA LYS A 89 -26.65 -16.84 -6.04
C LYS A 89 -26.58 -16.87 -4.52
N SER A 90 -26.81 -18.02 -3.88
CA SER A 90 -26.70 -18.16 -2.43
C SER A 90 -25.28 -17.89 -1.90
N GLU A 91 -24.23 -18.25 -2.65
CA GLU A 91 -22.85 -17.86 -2.35
C GLU A 91 -22.65 -16.34 -2.44
N ALA A 92 -23.14 -15.71 -3.52
CA ALA A 92 -23.07 -14.26 -3.68
C ALA A 92 -23.84 -13.51 -2.59
N ASP A 93 -25.04 -13.96 -2.25
CA ASP A 93 -25.88 -13.38 -1.19
C ASP A 93 -25.17 -13.41 0.17
N ARG A 94 -24.44 -14.50 0.47
CA ARG A 94 -23.61 -14.60 1.69
C ARG A 94 -22.51 -13.54 1.74
N HIS A 95 -21.80 -13.33 0.63
CA HIS A 95 -20.78 -12.28 0.56
C HIS A 95 -21.38 -10.88 0.71
N ILE A 96 -22.51 -10.62 0.04
CA ILE A 96 -23.23 -9.35 0.14
C ILE A 96 -23.66 -9.09 1.59
N GLN A 97 -24.32 -10.07 2.24
CA GLN A 97 -24.74 -9.94 3.63
C GLN A 97 -23.56 -9.75 4.59
N ALA A 98 -22.46 -10.48 4.41
CA ALA A 98 -21.27 -10.32 5.25
C ALA A 98 -20.69 -8.90 5.18
N VAL A 99 -20.68 -8.30 4.00
CA VAL A 99 -20.21 -6.92 3.78
C VAL A 99 -21.19 -5.89 4.34
N VAL A 100 -22.49 -6.07 4.10
CA VAL A 100 -23.55 -5.15 4.59
C VAL A 100 -23.61 -5.12 6.12
N LEU A 101 -23.69 -6.30 6.76
CA LEU A 101 -23.72 -6.39 8.22
C LEU A 101 -22.41 -5.89 8.84
N GLY A 102 -21.29 -6.18 8.20
CA GLY A 102 -19.98 -5.69 8.63
C GLY A 102 -19.86 -4.16 8.53
N LEU A 103 -20.44 -3.54 7.50
CA LEU A 103 -20.48 -2.08 7.36
C LEU A 103 -21.36 -1.45 8.45
N MET A 104 -22.51 -2.04 8.75
CA MET A 104 -23.37 -1.59 9.84
C MET A 104 -22.62 -1.64 11.18
N GLU A 105 -21.95 -2.75 11.48
CA GLU A 105 -21.16 -2.89 12.71
C GLU A 105 -20.04 -1.85 12.79
N PHE A 106 -19.28 -1.67 11.70
CA PHE A 106 -18.22 -0.67 11.63
C PHE A 106 -18.75 0.75 11.85
N SER A 107 -19.91 1.08 11.26
CA SER A 107 -20.50 2.41 11.32
C SER A 107 -20.88 2.86 12.73
N LYS A 108 -21.13 1.93 13.67
CA LYS A 108 -21.44 2.22 15.09
C LYS A 108 -20.38 3.07 15.78
N SER A 109 -19.12 2.94 15.35
CA SER A 109 -17.98 3.69 15.89
C SER A 109 -17.77 5.07 15.23
N THR A 110 -18.61 5.42 14.26
CA THR A 110 -18.48 6.66 13.48
C THR A 110 -19.50 7.72 13.92
N ALA A 111 -19.30 8.97 13.51
CA ALA A 111 -20.16 10.09 13.90
C ALA A 111 -21.64 9.95 13.45
N LYS A 112 -21.90 9.14 12.40
CA LYS A 112 -23.24 8.90 11.86
C LYS A 112 -23.44 7.40 11.60
N PRO A 113 -23.83 6.62 12.62
CA PRO A 113 -24.02 5.18 12.49
C PRO A 113 -25.19 4.85 11.56
N ILE A 114 -25.07 3.73 10.84
CA ILE A 114 -26.12 3.17 10.00
C ILE A 114 -26.94 2.20 10.84
N SER A 115 -28.26 2.44 10.89
CA SER A 115 -29.18 1.67 11.73
C SER A 115 -29.97 0.61 10.96
N THR A 116 -30.01 0.68 9.62
CA THR A 116 -30.80 -0.24 8.79
C THR A 116 -29.97 -0.86 7.66
N GLU A 117 -30.33 -2.08 7.27
CA GLU A 117 -29.71 -2.76 6.13
C GLU A 117 -29.91 -1.97 4.82
N ASP A 118 -31.08 -1.37 4.62
CA ASP A 118 -31.38 -0.57 3.42
C ASP A 118 -30.44 0.64 3.27
N GLU A 119 -30.11 1.31 4.37
CA GLU A 119 -29.15 2.43 4.33
C GLU A 119 -27.72 1.93 4.05
N ALA A 120 -27.33 0.78 4.62
CA ALA A 120 -26.03 0.16 4.34
C ALA A 120 -25.92 -0.27 2.87
N VAL A 121 -26.97 -0.88 2.32
CA VAL A 121 -27.05 -1.23 0.89
C VAL A 121 -26.97 0.04 0.03
N LYS A 122 -27.70 1.11 0.39
CA LYS A 122 -27.64 2.40 -0.33
C LYS A 122 -26.23 3.00 -0.30
N ALA A 123 -25.52 2.90 0.82
CA ALA A 123 -24.15 3.38 0.94
C ALA A 123 -23.19 2.56 0.07
N MET A 124 -23.34 1.23 0.07
CA MET A 124 -22.59 0.32 -0.80
C MET A 124 -22.86 0.58 -2.28
N CYS A 125 -24.11 0.75 -2.69
CA CYS A 125 -24.49 1.09 -4.06
C CYS A 125 -23.86 2.42 -4.50
N ALA A 126 -23.99 3.48 -3.68
CA ALA A 126 -23.39 4.77 -3.97
C ALA A 126 -21.85 4.70 -4.10
N PHE A 127 -21.19 3.85 -3.31
CA PHE A 127 -19.75 3.62 -3.45
C PHE A 127 -19.42 2.85 -4.74
N LEU A 128 -20.13 1.77 -5.04
CA LEU A 128 -19.92 0.94 -6.23
C LEU A 128 -20.24 1.70 -7.54
N GLU A 129 -21.11 2.69 -7.50
CA GLU A 129 -21.42 3.55 -8.66
C GLU A 129 -20.22 4.33 -9.18
N GLU A 130 -19.27 4.66 -8.31
CA GLU A 130 -18.02 5.34 -8.69
C GLU A 130 -17.12 4.43 -9.54
N PHE A 131 -17.39 3.12 -9.51
CA PHE A 131 -16.75 2.10 -10.33
C PHE A 131 -17.51 1.80 -11.63
N ASN A 132 -18.46 2.66 -12.03
CA ASN A 132 -19.16 2.56 -13.31
C ASN A 132 -18.35 3.20 -14.46
N ILE A 133 -18.47 2.61 -15.65
CA ILE A 133 -17.88 3.18 -16.87
C ILE A 133 -18.83 4.26 -17.40
N THR A 134 -18.48 5.53 -17.18
CA THR A 134 -19.37 6.68 -17.47
C THR A 134 -19.21 7.27 -18.87
N CYS A 135 -18.15 6.90 -19.60
CA CYS A 135 -17.70 7.58 -20.83
C CYS A 135 -18.15 6.94 -22.15
N LEU A 136 -19.04 5.93 -22.10
CA LEU A 136 -19.50 5.20 -23.29
C LEU A 136 -21.02 5.25 -23.41
N ARG A 137 -21.53 5.59 -24.60
CA ARG A 137 -22.98 5.76 -24.85
C ARG A 137 -23.78 4.48 -24.56
N ALA A 138 -23.16 3.31 -24.72
CA ALA A 138 -23.76 2.03 -24.39
C ALA A 138 -24.03 1.84 -22.89
N TYR A 139 -23.19 2.40 -22.02
CA TYR A 139 -23.35 2.34 -20.55
C TYR A 139 -24.47 3.23 -20.02
N LEU A 140 -24.92 4.21 -20.81
CA LEU A 140 -26.07 5.06 -20.48
C LEU A 140 -27.43 4.34 -20.63
N ARG A 141 -27.47 3.10 -21.15
CA ARG A 141 -28.73 2.35 -21.33
C ARG A 141 -29.18 1.56 -20.09
N GLY A 142 -28.42 1.64 -18.99
CA GLY A 142 -28.79 1.07 -17.69
C GLY A 142 -27.60 0.42 -17.00
N THR A 143 -27.46 0.65 -15.70
CA THR A 143 -26.49 -0.02 -14.82
C THR A 143 -27.15 -1.22 -14.14
N ALA A 144 -26.36 -2.21 -13.73
CA ALA A 144 -26.88 -3.36 -12.96
C ALA A 144 -27.36 -2.96 -11.56
N ILE A 145 -26.86 -1.84 -11.03
CA ILE A 145 -27.24 -1.25 -9.76
C ILE A 145 -28.21 -0.06 -10.00
N PRO A 146 -29.24 0.14 -9.17
CA PRO A 146 -30.12 1.30 -9.25
C PRO A 146 -29.33 2.60 -9.07
N THR A 147 -29.50 3.55 -9.99
CA THR A 147 -28.85 4.86 -9.88
C THR A 147 -29.31 5.59 -8.61
N VAL A 148 -28.39 5.89 -7.70
CA VAL A 148 -28.69 6.64 -6.47
C VAL A 148 -28.62 8.14 -6.79
N VAL A 149 -29.75 8.82 -6.68
CA VAL A 149 -29.85 10.26 -6.98
C VAL A 149 -29.36 11.09 -5.79
N GLY A 150 -28.25 11.82 -5.96
CA GLY A 150 -27.76 12.82 -4.99
C GLY A 150 -26.24 12.81 -4.82
N LYS A 151 -25.69 13.84 -4.14
CA LYS A 151 -24.28 13.84 -3.70
C LYS A 151 -24.16 12.96 -2.44
N HIS A 152 -23.61 11.76 -2.57
CA HIS A 152 -23.47 10.80 -1.47
C HIS A 152 -22.07 10.76 -0.85
N HIS A 153 -21.43 11.94 -0.71
CA HIS A 153 -20.05 12.04 -0.25
C HIS A 153 -19.81 11.33 1.08
N ARG A 154 -20.74 11.47 2.04
CA ARG A 154 -20.71 10.75 3.32
C ARG A 154 -20.64 9.23 3.16
N HIS A 155 -21.49 8.65 2.30
CA HIS A 155 -21.50 7.20 2.09
C HIS A 155 -20.19 6.73 1.47
N ILE A 156 -19.68 7.48 0.51
CA ILE A 156 -18.40 7.18 -0.15
C ILE A 156 -17.26 7.19 0.87
N VAL A 157 -17.17 8.22 1.72
CA VAL A 157 -16.15 8.31 2.77
C VAL A 157 -16.30 7.18 3.78
N LEU A 158 -17.52 6.88 4.24
CA LEU A 158 -17.78 5.81 5.21
C LEU A 158 -17.35 4.44 4.67
N VAL A 159 -17.78 4.09 3.44
CA VAL A 159 -17.41 2.83 2.81
C VAL A 159 -15.90 2.78 2.52
N SER A 160 -15.29 3.89 2.13
CA SER A 160 -13.83 3.98 1.94
C SER A 160 -13.06 3.68 3.23
N LYS A 161 -13.48 4.27 4.36
CA LYS A 161 -12.90 3.96 5.68
C LYS A 161 -13.09 2.49 6.04
N TYR A 162 -14.26 1.95 5.76
CA TYR A 162 -14.58 0.54 6.02
C TYR A 162 -13.68 -0.39 5.21
N VAL A 163 -13.50 -0.14 3.92
CA VAL A 163 -12.62 -0.92 3.04
C VAL A 163 -11.18 -0.94 3.56
N LEU A 164 -10.62 0.22 3.92
CA LEU A 164 -9.26 0.28 4.48
C LEU A 164 -9.17 -0.42 5.85
N HIS A 165 -10.23 -0.36 6.66
CA HIS A 165 -10.30 -1.10 7.91
C HIS A 165 -10.31 -2.61 7.68
N LEU A 166 -11.10 -3.10 6.71
CA LEU A 166 -11.15 -4.53 6.34
C LEU A 166 -9.79 -5.02 5.86
N GLN A 167 -9.12 -4.28 4.99
CA GLN A 167 -7.79 -4.63 4.48
C GLN A 167 -6.78 -4.91 5.61
N ARG A 168 -6.85 -4.15 6.71
CA ARG A 168 -5.92 -4.26 7.84
C ARG A 168 -6.34 -5.27 8.90
N ASN A 169 -7.64 -5.39 9.16
CA ASN A 169 -8.15 -6.07 10.35
C ASN A 169 -9.01 -7.32 10.06
N ASN A 170 -9.54 -7.47 8.83
CA ASN A 170 -10.40 -8.60 8.48
C ASN A 170 -10.24 -8.99 7.00
N PRO A 171 -9.18 -9.76 6.65
CA PRO A 171 -8.90 -10.16 5.28
C PRO A 171 -10.01 -10.99 4.63
N GLU A 172 -10.68 -11.87 5.40
CA GLU A 172 -11.77 -12.71 4.87
C GLU A 172 -12.98 -11.89 4.41
N ARG A 173 -13.36 -10.87 5.19
CA ARG A 173 -14.44 -9.97 4.79
C ARG A 173 -14.00 -9.00 3.71
N PHE A 174 -12.71 -8.64 3.65
CA PHE A 174 -12.13 -7.91 2.51
C PHE A 174 -12.27 -8.69 1.21
N GLU A 175 -11.97 -10.00 1.22
CA GLU A 175 -12.20 -10.87 0.04
C GLU A 175 -13.68 -10.91 -0.35
N SER A 176 -14.59 -10.99 0.64
CA SER A 176 -16.03 -10.90 0.36
C SER A 176 -16.42 -9.58 -0.32
N PHE A 177 -15.81 -8.47 0.10
CA PHE A 177 -15.99 -7.17 -0.56
C PHE A 177 -15.48 -7.22 -2.01
N LEU A 178 -14.30 -7.78 -2.25
CA LEU A 178 -13.72 -7.91 -3.58
C LEU A 178 -14.61 -8.74 -4.51
N VAL A 179 -15.22 -9.82 -4.02
CA VAL A 179 -16.20 -10.62 -4.78
C VAL A 179 -17.39 -9.77 -5.22
N VAL A 180 -17.93 -8.93 -4.33
CA VAL A 180 -19.04 -8.01 -4.66
C VAL A 180 -18.62 -6.98 -5.71
N LEU A 181 -17.44 -6.37 -5.54
CA LEU A 181 -16.90 -5.39 -6.49
C LEU A 181 -16.66 -6.01 -7.88
N GLN A 182 -16.01 -7.17 -7.94
CA GLN A 182 -15.77 -7.89 -9.19
C GLN A 182 -17.09 -8.28 -9.85
N GLY A 183 -18.08 -8.75 -9.07
CA GLY A 183 -19.42 -9.03 -9.55
C GLY A 183 -20.06 -7.81 -10.24
N HIS A 184 -19.94 -6.62 -9.62
CA HIS A 184 -20.40 -5.35 -10.19
C HIS A 184 -19.66 -4.98 -11.48
N MET A 185 -18.32 -5.04 -11.49
CA MET A 185 -17.52 -4.75 -12.69
C MET A 185 -17.86 -5.69 -13.87
N LEU A 186 -18.07 -6.98 -13.59
CA LEU A 186 -18.46 -7.97 -14.59
C LEU A 186 -19.90 -7.77 -15.06
N ALA A 187 -20.82 -7.39 -14.18
CA ALA A 187 -22.21 -7.07 -14.56
C ALA A 187 -22.26 -5.86 -15.50
N ASN A 188 -21.45 -4.84 -15.23
CA ASN A 188 -21.24 -3.69 -16.10
C ASN A 188 -20.69 -4.11 -17.48
N ALA A 189 -19.81 -5.11 -17.54
CA ALA A 189 -19.30 -5.66 -18.80
C ALA A 189 -20.39 -6.39 -19.61
N LEU A 190 -21.25 -7.15 -18.93
CA LEU A 190 -22.36 -7.85 -19.58
C LEU A 190 -23.31 -6.84 -20.24
N LEU A 191 -23.62 -5.71 -19.60
CA LEU A 191 -24.52 -4.70 -20.19
C LEU A 191 -23.90 -3.93 -21.37
N CYS A 192 -22.65 -4.20 -21.74
CA CYS A 192 -21.93 -3.52 -22.82
C CYS A 192 -21.83 -4.39 -24.10
N PRO A 193 -22.59 -4.07 -25.16
CA PRO A 193 -22.52 -4.78 -26.44
C PRO A 193 -21.17 -4.63 -27.15
N ASP A 194 -20.39 -3.60 -26.84
CA ASP A 194 -19.12 -3.29 -27.51
C ASP A 194 -17.95 -4.20 -27.06
N LEU A 195 -18.03 -4.80 -25.87
CA LEU A 195 -16.96 -5.64 -25.30
C LEU A 195 -16.86 -7.04 -25.93
N GLN A 196 -17.90 -7.54 -26.62
CA GLN A 196 -17.91 -8.88 -27.21
C GLN A 196 -17.19 -9.00 -28.56
N SER A 197 -17.17 -7.92 -29.35
CA SER A 197 -16.56 -7.92 -30.70
C SER A 197 -15.30 -7.07 -30.78
N ALA A 198 -14.95 -6.37 -29.70
CA ALA A 198 -13.75 -5.57 -29.62
C ALA A 198 -12.49 -6.45 -29.68
N PRO A 199 -11.49 -6.09 -30.50
CA PRO A 199 -10.19 -6.74 -30.48
C PRO A 199 -9.66 -6.87 -29.05
N LYS A 200 -9.02 -8.01 -28.73
CA LYS A 200 -8.36 -8.24 -27.44
C LYS A 200 -7.10 -7.37 -27.25
N SER A 201 -6.85 -6.40 -28.12
CA SER A 201 -5.64 -5.59 -28.16
C SER A 201 -5.96 -4.13 -28.46
N TYR A 202 -5.17 -3.23 -27.88
CA TYR A 202 -5.14 -1.79 -28.16
C TYR A 202 -4.06 -1.41 -29.18
N LYS A 203 -3.58 -2.35 -29.99
CA LYS A 203 -2.57 -2.08 -31.02
C LYS A 203 -3.03 -0.96 -31.96
N GLY A 204 -2.20 0.08 -32.07
CA GLY A 204 -2.49 1.27 -32.88
C GLY A 204 -3.29 2.36 -32.16
N VAL A 205 -3.55 2.20 -30.86
CA VAL A 205 -4.09 3.25 -29.99
C VAL A 205 -2.98 3.82 -29.11
N THR A 206 -2.85 5.15 -29.11
CA THR A 206 -2.00 5.88 -28.16
C THR A 206 -2.87 6.49 -27.06
N PHE A 207 -2.56 6.17 -25.80
CA PHE A 207 -3.20 6.72 -24.61
C PHE A 207 -2.34 7.87 -24.08
N TYR A 208 -2.89 9.08 -24.11
CA TYR A 208 -2.23 10.29 -23.64
C TYR A 208 -2.57 10.55 -22.19
N LEU A 209 -1.60 10.55 -21.29
CA LEU A 209 -1.80 10.83 -19.87
C LEU A 209 -1.79 12.33 -19.62
N ASP A 210 -2.78 12.81 -18.88
CA ASP A 210 -2.85 14.19 -18.38
C ASP A 210 -1.89 14.45 -17.21
N THR A 211 -1.70 15.73 -16.87
CA THR A 211 -0.79 16.15 -15.80
C THR A 211 -1.10 15.50 -14.44
N PRO A 212 -2.36 15.44 -13.97
CA PRO A 212 -2.73 14.69 -12.76
C PRO A 212 -2.24 13.23 -12.73
N LEU A 213 -2.38 12.48 -13.83
CA LEU A 213 -1.88 11.11 -13.89
C LEU A 213 -0.35 11.03 -13.88
N LEU A 214 0.34 11.98 -14.49
CA LEU A 214 1.80 12.08 -14.40
C LEU A 214 2.26 12.36 -12.95
N ILE A 215 1.58 13.25 -12.23
CA ILE A 215 1.86 13.55 -10.81
C ILE A 215 1.71 12.26 -9.98
N ARG A 216 0.63 11.50 -10.20
CA ARG A 216 0.41 10.20 -9.53
C ARG A 216 1.49 9.18 -9.87
N ARG A 217 1.93 9.12 -11.13
CA ARG A 217 3.01 8.24 -11.58
C ARG A 217 4.36 8.54 -10.90
N PHE A 218 4.57 9.75 -10.42
CA PHE A 218 5.74 10.13 -9.61
C PHE A 218 5.55 9.94 -8.10
N GLY A 219 4.41 9.38 -7.67
CA GLY A 219 4.17 9.04 -6.26
C GLY A 219 3.90 10.23 -5.36
N LEU A 220 3.56 11.37 -5.96
CA LEU A 220 3.37 12.67 -5.32
C LEU A 220 1.97 12.85 -4.71
N GLU A 221 1.04 11.94 -4.96
CA GLU A 221 -0.29 11.93 -4.32
C GLU A 221 -0.53 10.68 -3.47
N GLY A 222 0.52 9.93 -3.12
CA GLY A 222 0.43 8.75 -2.28
C GLY A 222 0.66 7.44 -3.03
N GLU A 223 1.08 6.43 -2.26
CA GLU A 223 1.44 5.12 -2.78
C GLU A 223 0.28 4.37 -3.46
N PRO A 224 -0.95 4.37 -2.92
CA PRO A 224 -2.07 3.69 -3.57
C PRO A 224 -2.34 4.19 -5.00
N LYS A 225 -2.28 5.52 -5.21
CA LYS A 225 -2.46 6.14 -6.53
C LYS A 225 -1.29 5.84 -7.48
N LEU A 226 -0.07 5.77 -6.97
CA LEU A 226 1.11 5.36 -7.75
C LEU A 226 0.96 3.94 -8.29
N VAL A 227 0.55 3.01 -7.42
CA VAL A 227 0.36 1.60 -7.77
C VAL A 227 -0.73 1.46 -8.83
N ALA A 228 -1.85 2.18 -8.69
CA ALA A 228 -2.93 2.19 -9.70
C ALA A 228 -2.45 2.64 -11.08
N VAL A 229 -1.77 3.78 -11.18
CA VAL A 229 -1.29 4.28 -12.47
C VAL A 229 -0.24 3.34 -13.09
N LYS A 230 0.67 2.78 -12.28
CA LYS A 230 1.64 1.78 -12.75
C LYS A 230 0.94 0.55 -13.33
N GLU A 231 -0.11 0.06 -12.67
CA GLU A 231 -0.85 -1.11 -13.09
C GLU A 231 -1.62 -0.87 -14.39
N ILE A 232 -2.25 0.30 -14.53
CA ILE A 232 -2.93 0.70 -15.77
C ILE A 232 -1.93 0.75 -16.93
N ILE A 233 -0.77 1.41 -16.75
CA ILE A 233 0.27 1.49 -17.77
C ILE A 233 0.74 0.09 -18.19
N ARG A 234 1.02 -0.78 -17.20
CA ARG A 234 1.43 -2.17 -17.44
C ARG A 234 0.38 -2.93 -18.26
N LEU A 235 -0.89 -2.84 -17.86
CA LEU A 235 -1.99 -3.55 -18.51
C LEU A 235 -2.22 -3.07 -19.95
N LEU A 236 -2.18 -1.75 -20.18
CA LEU A 236 -2.33 -1.17 -21.52
C LEU A 236 -1.17 -1.55 -22.45
N ASN A 237 0.06 -1.55 -21.95
CA ASN A 237 1.23 -2.00 -22.70
C ASN A 237 1.13 -3.50 -23.04
N ASN A 238 0.70 -4.35 -22.10
CA ASN A 238 0.48 -5.77 -22.36
C ASN A 238 -0.60 -6.02 -23.43
N LEU A 239 -1.62 -5.17 -23.50
CA LEU A 239 -2.64 -5.19 -24.54
C LEU A 239 -2.17 -4.55 -25.86
N GLY A 240 -0.92 -4.06 -25.94
CA GLY A 240 -0.30 -3.51 -27.15
C GLY A 240 -0.63 -2.04 -27.42
N GLY A 241 -1.18 -1.32 -26.45
CA GLY A 241 -1.37 0.13 -26.52
C GLY A 241 -0.05 0.88 -26.32
N THR A 242 0.06 2.08 -26.88
CA THR A 242 1.20 2.98 -26.64
C THR A 242 0.81 4.00 -25.58
N ILE A 243 1.69 4.26 -24.60
CA ILE A 243 1.48 5.30 -23.59
C ILE A 243 2.32 6.52 -23.95
N ALA A 244 1.68 7.68 -23.95
CA ALA A 244 2.33 8.95 -24.23
C ALA A 244 1.80 10.07 -23.32
N THR A 245 2.44 11.22 -23.37
CA THR A 245 1.89 12.49 -22.88
C THR A 245 2.23 13.61 -23.85
N PHE A 246 1.46 14.69 -23.84
CA PHE A 246 1.75 15.84 -24.69
C PHE A 246 2.85 16.70 -24.08
N SER A 247 3.63 17.37 -24.94
CA SER A 247 4.69 18.29 -24.50
C SER A 247 4.17 19.36 -23.54
N HIS A 248 2.98 19.92 -23.78
CA HIS A 248 2.39 20.90 -22.87
C HIS A 248 2.03 20.35 -21.48
N SER A 249 1.58 19.08 -21.39
CA SER A 249 1.30 18.41 -20.10
C SER A 249 2.59 18.10 -19.34
N ARG A 250 3.65 17.74 -20.06
CA ARG A 250 5.00 17.58 -19.49
C ARG A 250 5.52 18.91 -18.93
N ASP A 251 5.31 20.02 -19.64
CA ASP A 251 5.73 21.34 -19.16
C ASP A 251 4.88 21.82 -17.97
N GLU A 252 3.57 21.54 -17.99
CA GLU A 252 2.71 21.77 -16.84
C GLU A 252 3.19 21.01 -15.60
N LEU A 253 3.56 19.74 -15.75
CA LEU A 253 4.13 18.93 -14.68
C LEU A 253 5.39 19.58 -14.09
N GLU A 254 6.32 20.04 -14.95
CA GLU A 254 7.52 20.74 -14.49
C GLU A 254 7.18 21.99 -13.68
N HIS A 255 6.23 22.80 -14.18
CA HIS A 255 5.77 23.99 -13.48
C HIS A 255 5.12 23.67 -12.13
N VAL A 256 4.31 22.61 -12.04
CA VAL A 256 3.70 22.14 -10.80
C VAL A 256 4.78 21.75 -9.80
N LEU A 257 5.76 20.93 -10.19
CA LEU A 257 6.84 20.50 -9.29
C LEU A 257 7.66 21.68 -8.76
N ARG A 258 8.04 22.60 -9.64
CA ARG A 258 8.79 23.82 -9.25
C ARG A 258 7.97 24.73 -8.35
N SER A 259 6.66 24.81 -8.55
CA SER A 259 5.76 25.59 -7.69
C SER A 259 5.67 24.95 -6.30
N VAL A 260 5.46 23.64 -6.22
CA VAL A 260 5.40 22.91 -4.96
C VAL A 260 6.72 23.01 -4.20
N ALA A 261 7.86 22.89 -4.89
CA ALA A 261 9.19 23.04 -4.29
C ALA A 261 9.41 24.43 -3.66
N LYS A 262 8.75 25.49 -4.16
CA LYS A 262 8.80 26.82 -3.53
C LYS A 262 7.90 26.93 -2.30
N SER A 263 6.79 26.18 -2.26
CA SER A 263 5.81 26.25 -1.18
C SER A 263 5.98 25.19 -0.09
N ILE A 264 6.79 24.15 -0.30
CA ILE A 264 6.92 23.04 0.66
C ILE A 264 7.46 23.49 2.03
N ASP A 265 8.40 24.45 2.01
CA ASP A 265 8.99 25.06 3.20
C ASP A 265 8.13 26.21 3.76
N SER A 266 7.06 26.61 3.06
CA SER A 266 6.20 27.69 3.51
C SER A 266 5.24 27.19 4.60
N ARG A 267 5.00 28.05 5.60
CA ARG A 267 4.03 27.77 6.68
C ARG A 267 2.60 27.59 6.15
N ASP A 268 2.33 28.07 4.95
CA ASP A 268 1.04 28.01 4.26
C ASP A 268 1.03 27.05 3.07
N GLY A 269 2.00 26.13 2.96
CA GLY A 269 2.02 25.13 1.90
C GLY A 269 0.78 24.23 1.97
N ARG A 270 -0.11 24.35 0.97
CA ARG A 270 -1.40 23.64 0.86
C ARG A 270 -1.41 22.69 -0.34
N GLY A 271 -2.30 21.70 -0.31
CA GLY A 271 -2.58 20.80 -1.42
C GLY A 271 -2.04 19.39 -1.22
N ALA A 272 -2.64 18.42 -1.92
CA ALA A 272 -2.35 16.99 -1.76
C ALA A 272 -0.86 16.66 -1.91
N ILE A 273 -0.18 17.29 -2.88
CA ILE A 273 1.25 17.07 -3.12
C ILE A 273 2.12 17.54 -1.95
N VAL A 274 1.82 18.72 -1.38
CA VAL A 274 2.58 19.24 -0.24
C VAL A 274 2.39 18.35 0.99
N MET A 275 1.16 17.86 1.22
CA MET A 275 0.86 16.97 2.34
C MET A 275 1.56 15.62 2.20
N GLU A 276 1.55 15.04 1.00
CA GLU A 276 2.25 13.79 0.72
C GLU A 276 3.77 13.96 0.85
N ALA A 277 4.31 15.07 0.35
CA ALA A 277 5.72 15.39 0.48
C ALA A 277 6.13 15.51 1.96
N LYS A 278 5.32 16.17 2.80
CA LYS A 278 5.52 16.21 4.26
C LYS A 278 5.47 14.82 4.89
N ARG A 279 4.49 14.00 4.50
CA ARG A 279 4.33 12.62 5.00
C ARG A 279 5.54 11.73 4.69
N LYS A 280 6.11 11.85 3.49
CA LYS A 280 7.29 11.09 3.04
C LYS A 280 8.63 11.69 3.47
N GLY A 281 8.62 12.90 4.06
CA GLY A 281 9.85 13.65 4.34
C GLY A 281 10.57 14.13 3.08
N THR A 282 9.87 14.26 1.96
CA THR A 282 10.41 14.79 0.70
C THR A 282 10.84 16.24 0.88
N THR A 283 12.07 16.56 0.48
CA THR A 283 12.63 17.89 0.60
C THR A 283 12.41 18.71 -0.67
N LYS A 284 12.59 20.04 -0.56
CA LYS A 284 12.64 20.95 -1.71
C LYS A 284 13.66 20.51 -2.77
N SER A 285 14.84 20.06 -2.34
CA SER A 285 15.90 19.60 -3.25
C SER A 285 15.45 18.38 -4.06
N ASP A 286 14.77 17.43 -3.43
CA ASP A 286 14.24 16.23 -4.10
C ASP A 286 13.26 16.60 -5.21
N LEU A 287 12.35 17.54 -4.94
CA LEU A 287 11.39 18.02 -5.94
C LEU A 287 12.05 18.75 -7.12
N LEU A 288 13.12 19.52 -6.86
CA LEU A 288 13.87 20.21 -7.92
C LEU A 288 14.69 19.24 -8.77
N VAL A 289 15.28 18.21 -8.17
CA VAL A 289 15.95 17.12 -8.88
C VAL A 289 14.95 16.39 -9.76
N LEU A 290 13.79 16.02 -9.20
CA LEU A 290 12.71 15.39 -9.96
C LEU A 290 12.26 16.26 -11.15
N ALA A 291 12.08 17.57 -10.94
CA ALA A 291 11.72 18.50 -12.00
C ALA A 291 12.79 18.59 -13.12
N GLY A 292 14.07 18.48 -12.77
CA GLY A 292 15.18 18.47 -13.73
C GLY A 292 15.34 17.13 -14.48
N GLN A 293 14.71 16.05 -14.01
CA GLN A 293 14.85 14.70 -14.55
C GLN A 293 13.55 14.14 -15.14
N ILE A 294 12.53 14.99 -15.36
CA ILE A 294 11.20 14.57 -15.82
C ILE A 294 11.27 13.67 -17.06
N ASP A 295 12.03 14.08 -18.09
CA ASP A 295 12.07 13.34 -19.35
C ASP A 295 12.67 11.93 -19.19
N GLY A 296 13.73 11.82 -18.37
CA GLY A 296 14.32 10.52 -18.03
C GLY A 296 13.36 9.64 -17.23
N GLN A 297 12.64 10.22 -16.26
CA GLN A 297 11.67 9.52 -15.43
C GLN A 297 10.42 9.07 -16.22
N LEU A 298 9.96 9.87 -17.18
CA LEU A 298 8.86 9.50 -18.09
C LEU A 298 9.30 8.36 -19.03
N ALA A 299 10.50 8.44 -19.59
CA ALA A 299 11.03 7.39 -20.45
C ALA A 299 11.21 6.05 -19.70
N GLU A 300 11.74 6.08 -18.47
CA GLU A 300 11.85 4.90 -17.60
C GLU A 300 10.46 4.32 -17.26
N ALA A 301 9.44 5.17 -17.16
CA ALA A 301 8.06 4.76 -16.97
C ALA A 301 7.39 4.19 -18.23
N GLY A 302 8.05 4.20 -19.39
CA GLY A 302 7.48 3.79 -20.67
C GLY A 302 6.46 4.80 -21.22
N ILE A 303 6.60 6.09 -20.88
CA ILE A 303 5.73 7.17 -21.33
C ILE A 303 6.49 8.02 -22.36
N GLU A 304 6.02 8.01 -23.61
CA GLU A 304 6.60 8.84 -24.68
C GLU A 304 6.13 10.29 -24.58
N VAL A 305 7.04 11.26 -24.60
CA VAL A 305 6.65 12.67 -24.75
C VAL A 305 6.45 12.95 -26.25
N LYS A 306 5.24 13.37 -26.62
CA LYS A 306 4.90 13.72 -28.01
C LYS A 306 4.57 15.20 -28.13
N ASP A 307 5.01 15.79 -29.24
CA ASP A 307 4.73 17.19 -29.51
C ASP A 307 3.23 17.45 -29.58
N THR A 308 2.83 18.56 -28.97
CA THR A 308 1.46 19.05 -29.04
C THR A 308 1.15 19.45 -30.49
N PRO A 309 0.13 18.86 -31.14
CA PRO A 309 -0.24 19.22 -32.50
C PRO A 309 -0.50 20.72 -32.69
N GLU A 310 -0.05 21.22 -33.84
CA GLU A 310 -0.30 22.59 -34.28
C GLU A 310 -1.80 22.88 -34.44
N TYR A 311 -2.16 24.16 -34.41
CA TYR A 311 -3.52 24.62 -34.69
C TYR A 311 -3.87 24.42 -36.17
N ILE A 312 -4.59 23.33 -36.46
CA ILE A 312 -5.16 23.07 -37.80
C ILE A 312 -6.65 23.41 -37.78
N GLU A 313 -7.05 24.53 -38.41
CA GLU A 313 -8.44 25.06 -38.41
C GLU A 313 -9.51 24.00 -38.72
N LYS A 314 -9.22 23.08 -39.65
CA LYS A 314 -10.14 22.03 -40.11
C LYS A 314 -10.57 21.03 -39.03
N PHE A 315 -9.75 20.83 -38.00
CA PHE A 315 -9.98 19.84 -36.93
C PHE A 315 -10.05 20.50 -35.54
N GLN A 316 -10.29 21.82 -35.49
CA GLN A 316 -10.44 22.53 -34.24
C GLN A 316 -11.82 22.27 -33.62
N ILE A 317 -11.83 22.18 -32.30
CA ILE A 317 -13.04 22.28 -31.51
C ILE A 317 -13.38 23.76 -31.30
N ASP A 318 -14.66 24.07 -31.16
CA ASP A 318 -15.08 25.36 -30.61
C ASP A 318 -14.69 25.42 -29.12
N GLU A 319 -13.52 26.03 -28.85
CA GLU A 319 -12.96 26.17 -27.50
C GLU A 319 -13.86 27.00 -26.58
N LYS A 320 -14.61 27.97 -27.12
CA LYS A 320 -15.54 28.79 -26.32
C LYS A 320 -16.72 27.93 -25.88
N ALA A 321 -17.33 27.19 -26.81
CA ALA A 321 -18.41 26.28 -26.48
C ALA A 321 -17.95 25.16 -25.52
N PHE A 322 -16.72 24.65 -25.68
CA PHE A 322 -16.18 23.66 -24.74
C PHE A 322 -15.89 24.26 -23.37
N THR A 323 -15.39 25.50 -23.30
CA THR A 323 -15.17 26.24 -22.05
C THR A 323 -16.47 26.41 -21.26
N GLU A 324 -17.59 26.69 -21.92
CA GLU A 324 -18.88 26.78 -21.21
C GLU A 324 -19.32 25.43 -20.64
N VAL A 325 -19.16 24.33 -21.39
CA VAL A 325 -19.46 22.98 -20.87
C VAL A 325 -18.53 22.59 -19.71
N LEU A 326 -17.27 23.04 -19.73
CA LEU A 326 -16.31 22.81 -18.65
C LEU A 326 -16.73 23.52 -17.36
N LYS A 327 -17.24 24.76 -17.43
CA LYS A 327 -17.68 25.51 -16.23
C LYS A 327 -18.79 24.81 -15.44
N ASP A 328 -19.67 24.09 -16.13
CA ASP A 328 -20.78 23.38 -15.51
C ASP A 328 -20.34 22.10 -14.77
N GLU A 329 -19.18 21.54 -15.13
CA GLU A 329 -18.73 20.21 -14.68
C GLU A 329 -17.42 20.24 -13.87
N VAL A 330 -16.59 21.27 -14.03
CA VAL A 330 -15.24 21.35 -13.45
C VAL A 330 -14.96 22.76 -12.90
N SER A 331 -14.61 22.82 -11.62
CA SER A 331 -14.15 24.04 -10.97
C SER A 331 -12.63 24.23 -11.17
N TYR A 332 -12.24 25.02 -12.16
CA TYR A 332 -10.84 25.41 -12.35
C TYR A 332 -10.48 26.63 -11.50
N PHE A 333 -9.54 26.46 -10.57
CA PHE A 333 -8.99 27.57 -9.78
C PHE A 333 -7.78 28.24 -10.46
N ASN A 334 -7.09 27.51 -11.34
CA ASN A 334 -5.98 28.03 -12.14
C ASN A 334 -6.44 28.14 -13.61
N PRO A 335 -6.51 29.35 -14.19
CA PRO A 335 -6.87 29.54 -15.59
C PRO A 335 -6.00 28.73 -16.56
N ARG A 336 -4.70 28.56 -16.25
CA ARG A 336 -3.78 27.82 -17.12
C ARG A 336 -4.09 26.32 -17.19
N ALA A 337 -4.55 25.72 -16.10
CA ALA A 337 -4.90 24.29 -16.07
C ALA A 337 -6.06 23.99 -17.04
N LYS A 338 -7.03 24.91 -17.11
CA LYS A 338 -8.12 24.84 -18.09
C LYS A 338 -7.59 24.90 -19.52
N ASP A 339 -6.65 25.79 -19.80
CA ASP A 339 -6.08 25.95 -21.14
C ASP A 339 -5.28 24.69 -21.57
N TYR A 340 -4.58 24.04 -20.64
CA TYR A 340 -3.92 22.75 -20.90
C TYR A 340 -4.94 21.63 -21.20
N ASP A 341 -6.02 21.54 -20.43
CA ASP A 341 -7.09 20.55 -20.66
C ASP A 341 -7.76 20.74 -22.02
N ILE A 342 -8.08 21.99 -22.40
CA ILE A 342 -8.63 22.33 -23.71
C ILE A 342 -7.64 21.92 -24.81
N ASN A 343 -6.36 22.25 -24.66
CA ASN A 343 -5.31 21.90 -25.61
C ASN A 343 -5.15 20.39 -25.76
N SER A 344 -5.24 19.62 -24.68
CA SER A 344 -5.21 18.17 -24.70
C SER A 344 -6.39 17.59 -25.50
N VAL A 345 -7.63 18.05 -25.24
CA VAL A 345 -8.82 17.59 -25.99
C VAL A 345 -8.71 17.92 -27.46
N ARG A 346 -8.38 19.17 -27.79
CA ARG A 346 -8.14 19.65 -29.15
C ARG A 346 -7.13 18.78 -29.90
N SER A 347 -6.02 18.44 -29.23
CA SER A 347 -4.97 17.58 -29.78
C SER A 347 -5.48 16.19 -30.15
N ILE A 348 -6.39 15.61 -29.34
CA ILE A 348 -7.02 14.31 -29.66
C ILE A 348 -7.88 14.40 -30.93
N TYR A 349 -8.68 15.45 -31.11
CA TYR A 349 -9.46 15.64 -32.35
C TYR A 349 -8.54 15.74 -33.58
N VAL A 350 -7.45 16.50 -33.48
CA VAL A 350 -6.45 16.62 -34.56
C VAL A 350 -5.83 15.25 -34.90
N LEU A 351 -5.47 14.44 -33.90
CA LEU A 351 -4.89 13.11 -34.10
C LEU A 351 -5.89 12.09 -34.67
N ARG A 352 -7.18 12.27 -34.39
CA ARG A 352 -8.26 11.42 -34.92
C ARG A 352 -8.59 11.72 -36.39
N LYS A 353 -8.28 12.92 -36.93
CA LYS A 353 -8.39 13.28 -38.36
C LYS A 353 -9.71 12.83 -39.03
N ASN A 354 -10.86 13.33 -38.57
CA ASN A 354 -12.21 12.95 -39.05
C ASN A 354 -12.58 11.46 -38.89
N SER A 355 -11.89 10.71 -38.03
CA SER A 355 -12.37 9.37 -37.66
C SER A 355 -13.51 9.51 -36.64
N SER A 356 -14.63 8.81 -36.87
CA SER A 356 -15.71 8.64 -35.91
C SER A 356 -15.66 7.23 -35.32
N PRO A 357 -14.71 6.94 -34.41
CA PRO A 357 -14.54 5.60 -33.87
C PRO A 357 -15.79 5.14 -33.12
N SER A 358 -16.25 3.93 -33.45
CA SER A 358 -17.35 3.27 -32.73
C SER A 358 -16.88 2.51 -31.49
N ILE A 359 -15.58 2.18 -31.40
CA ILE A 359 -14.94 1.45 -30.30
C ILE A 359 -13.56 2.03 -29.99
N VAL A 360 -13.08 1.86 -28.76
CA VAL A 360 -11.83 2.45 -28.25
C VAL A 360 -10.62 1.93 -29.05
N GLU A 361 -10.61 0.68 -29.47
CA GLU A 361 -9.52 0.04 -30.21
C GLU A 361 -9.27 0.66 -31.59
N LYS A 362 -10.26 1.40 -32.12
CA LYS A 362 -10.19 2.07 -33.42
C LYS A 362 -10.00 3.58 -33.32
N CYS A 363 -9.86 4.12 -32.10
CA CYS A 363 -9.86 5.57 -31.89
C CYS A 363 -8.53 6.25 -32.18
N ARG A 364 -7.43 5.50 -32.41
CA ARG A 364 -6.05 5.97 -32.66
C ARG A 364 -5.40 6.76 -31.51
N ALA A 365 -6.11 7.72 -30.93
CA ALA A 365 -5.66 8.56 -29.83
C ALA A 365 -6.81 8.77 -28.84
N ILE A 366 -6.51 8.73 -27.55
CA ILE A 366 -7.46 9.09 -26.49
C ILE A 366 -6.72 9.73 -25.32
N LEU A 367 -7.31 10.77 -24.73
CA LEU A 367 -6.79 11.38 -23.51
C LEU A 367 -7.31 10.58 -22.31
N VAL A 368 -6.41 10.28 -21.38
CA VAL A 368 -6.71 9.62 -20.12
C VAL A 368 -6.55 10.64 -19.01
N THR A 369 -7.57 10.75 -18.16
CA THR A 369 -7.59 11.68 -17.03
C THR A 369 -8.06 10.98 -15.76
N SER A 370 -7.67 11.50 -14.60
CA SER A 370 -8.30 11.10 -13.34
C SER A 370 -9.51 11.95 -12.94
N ASN A 371 -9.82 13.00 -13.71
CA ASN A 371 -10.92 13.91 -13.43
C ASN A 371 -12.20 13.45 -14.15
N SER A 372 -13.14 12.87 -13.38
CA SER A 372 -14.42 12.39 -13.92
C SER A 372 -15.32 13.51 -14.45
N GLY A 373 -15.28 14.71 -13.85
CA GLY A 373 -15.99 15.89 -14.35
C GLY A 373 -15.47 16.33 -15.72
N PHE A 374 -14.14 16.35 -15.90
CA PHE A 374 -13.52 16.69 -17.17
C PHE A 374 -13.87 15.69 -18.28
N ALA A 375 -13.78 14.38 -17.99
CA ALA A 375 -14.20 13.35 -18.93
C ALA A 375 -15.69 13.47 -19.31
N ARG A 376 -16.56 13.82 -18.35
CA ARG A 376 -17.99 14.03 -18.58
C ARG A 376 -18.28 15.26 -19.43
N ALA A 377 -17.56 16.36 -19.20
CA ALA A 377 -17.63 17.58 -20.00
C ALA A 377 -17.23 17.30 -21.46
N ALA A 378 -16.10 16.63 -21.66
CA ALA A 378 -15.63 16.21 -22.99
C ALA A 378 -16.64 15.32 -23.71
N TYR A 379 -17.26 14.38 -22.98
CA TYR A 379 -18.31 13.53 -23.53
C TYR A 379 -19.58 14.34 -23.90
N LYS A 380 -20.06 15.25 -23.03
CA LYS A 380 -21.21 16.12 -23.30
C LYS A 380 -21.00 16.98 -24.54
N TYR A 381 -19.80 17.55 -24.68
CA TYR A 381 -19.39 18.30 -25.85
C TYR A 381 -19.35 17.43 -27.12
N GLY A 382 -18.75 16.23 -27.01
CA GLY A 382 -18.64 15.26 -28.09
C GLY A 382 -19.98 14.76 -28.64
N LYS A 383 -21.07 14.77 -27.86
CA LYS A 383 -22.42 14.40 -28.35
C LYS A 383 -22.91 15.24 -29.52
N ARG A 384 -22.41 16.48 -29.66
CA ARG A 384 -22.79 17.41 -30.73
C ARG A 384 -21.94 17.23 -32.00
N HIS A 385 -20.91 16.38 -31.96
CA HIS A 385 -19.94 16.18 -33.04
C HIS A 385 -19.90 14.70 -33.46
N GLU A 386 -19.96 14.40 -34.75
CA GLU A 386 -19.99 13.01 -35.23
C GLU A 386 -18.75 12.21 -34.83
N GLU A 387 -17.58 12.85 -34.79
CA GLU A 387 -16.27 12.24 -34.48
C GLU A 387 -16.14 11.70 -33.06
N SER A 388 -16.98 12.16 -32.14
CA SER A 388 -16.92 11.81 -30.71
C SER A 388 -18.25 11.29 -30.16
N ARG A 389 -19.18 10.94 -31.06
CA ARG A 389 -20.54 10.55 -30.69
C ARG A 389 -20.62 9.19 -30.00
N GLU A 390 -19.77 8.25 -30.39
CA GLU A 390 -19.72 6.89 -29.83
C GLU A 390 -18.58 6.74 -28.80
N VAL A 391 -17.36 7.19 -29.15
CA VAL A 391 -16.20 7.15 -28.26
C VAL A 391 -15.71 8.56 -27.95
N SER A 392 -15.79 8.93 -26.67
CA SER A 392 -15.29 10.21 -26.16
C SER A 392 -13.81 10.44 -26.49
N PRO A 393 -13.36 11.70 -26.71
CA PRO A 393 -11.94 12.03 -26.82
C PRO A 393 -11.19 11.87 -25.50
N VAL A 394 -11.93 11.90 -24.37
CA VAL A 394 -11.39 11.78 -23.01
C VAL A 394 -12.05 10.59 -22.30
N ILE A 395 -11.22 9.80 -21.63
CA ILE A 395 -11.65 8.69 -20.77
C ILE A 395 -11.04 8.82 -19.37
N THR A 396 -11.76 8.37 -18.34
CA THR A 396 -11.16 8.28 -17.02
C THR A 396 -10.20 7.10 -16.93
N ASP A 397 -9.10 7.27 -16.19
CA ASP A 397 -8.16 6.21 -15.81
C ASP A 397 -8.91 4.97 -15.32
N PHE A 398 -9.88 5.16 -14.42
CA PHE A 398 -10.71 4.10 -13.89
C PHE A 398 -11.53 3.37 -14.98
N SER A 399 -12.22 4.11 -15.85
CA SER A 399 -13.02 3.50 -16.93
C SER A 399 -12.15 2.70 -17.89
N LEU A 400 -10.96 3.23 -18.18
CA LEU A 400 -9.97 2.57 -19.02
C LEU A 400 -9.41 1.30 -18.36
N ALA A 401 -9.07 1.37 -17.07
CA ALA A 401 -8.61 0.26 -16.26
C ALA A 401 -9.63 -0.89 -16.26
N ASN A 402 -10.90 -0.57 -16.01
CA ASN A 402 -11.99 -1.54 -16.01
C ASN A 402 -12.16 -2.20 -17.39
N MET A 403 -12.21 -1.42 -18.47
CA MET A 403 -12.29 -1.99 -19.84
C MET A 403 -11.08 -2.86 -20.19
N ALA A 404 -9.87 -2.45 -19.81
CA ALA A 404 -8.66 -3.22 -20.05
C ALA A 404 -8.66 -4.53 -19.24
N TRP A 405 -9.12 -4.50 -18.00
CA TRP A 405 -9.26 -5.68 -17.15
C TRP A 405 -10.28 -6.67 -17.68
N LEU A 406 -11.41 -6.18 -18.19
CA LEU A 406 -12.43 -7.03 -18.81
C LEU A 406 -11.92 -7.78 -20.05
N LYS A 407 -10.90 -7.24 -20.73
CA LYS A 407 -10.21 -7.94 -21.84
C LYS A 407 -9.22 -9.00 -21.36
N ALA A 408 -8.56 -8.76 -20.23
CA ALA A 408 -7.49 -9.60 -19.72
C ALA A 408 -7.53 -9.74 -18.18
N PRO A 409 -8.59 -10.36 -17.60
CA PRO A 409 -8.78 -10.37 -16.15
C PRO A 409 -7.73 -11.23 -15.41
N MET A 410 -7.13 -12.19 -16.11
CA MET A 410 -6.06 -13.04 -15.57
C MET A 410 -4.69 -12.36 -15.57
N ASP A 411 -4.49 -11.33 -16.40
CA ASP A 411 -3.20 -10.63 -16.53
C ASP A 411 -3.04 -9.53 -15.46
N ALA A 412 -4.14 -9.13 -14.84
CA ALA A 412 -4.21 -8.14 -13.77
C ALA A 412 -5.26 -8.52 -12.68
N PRO A 413 -5.10 -9.66 -11.99
CA PRO A 413 -6.07 -10.13 -11.01
C PRO A 413 -6.19 -9.21 -9.79
N SER A 414 -5.12 -8.46 -9.47
CA SER A 414 -5.06 -7.49 -8.37
C SER A 414 -5.64 -6.12 -8.71
N LEU A 415 -6.00 -5.84 -9.97
CA LEU A 415 -6.46 -4.50 -10.36
C LEU A 415 -7.70 -4.04 -9.57
N PRO A 416 -8.76 -4.85 -9.37
CA PRO A 416 -9.90 -4.41 -8.55
C PRO A 416 -9.49 -4.00 -7.14
N THR A 417 -8.54 -4.73 -6.53
CA THR A 417 -7.97 -4.41 -5.22
C THR A 417 -7.15 -3.11 -5.24
N ILE A 418 -6.37 -2.89 -6.29
CA ILE A 418 -5.56 -1.67 -6.43
C ILE A 418 -6.47 -0.45 -6.60
N GLU A 419 -7.47 -0.53 -7.49
CA GLU A 419 -8.42 0.54 -7.77
C GLU A 419 -9.23 0.91 -6.54
N ILE A 420 -9.77 -0.07 -5.82
CA ILE A 420 -10.57 0.23 -4.62
C ILE A 420 -9.74 0.88 -3.51
N LEU A 421 -8.48 0.47 -3.34
CA LEU A 421 -7.59 1.07 -2.34
C LEU A 421 -7.16 2.47 -2.74
N ALA A 422 -6.85 2.69 -4.03
CA ALA A 422 -6.51 4.01 -4.55
C ALA A 422 -7.69 4.98 -4.44
N TYR A 423 -8.89 4.52 -4.80
CA TYR A 423 -10.12 5.28 -4.66
C TYR A 423 -10.45 5.59 -3.20
N SER A 424 -10.41 4.58 -2.33
CA SER A 424 -10.67 4.77 -0.90
C SER A 424 -9.67 5.74 -0.27
N TYR A 425 -8.39 5.63 -0.62
CA TYR A 425 -7.36 6.57 -0.17
C TYR A 425 -7.66 8.01 -0.61
N ALA A 426 -8.08 8.21 -1.87
CA ALA A 426 -8.43 9.52 -2.39
C ALA A 426 -9.69 10.10 -1.70
N ALA A 427 -10.70 9.28 -1.45
CA ALA A 427 -11.93 9.68 -0.79
C ALA A 427 -11.73 10.11 0.68
N LEU A 428 -10.67 9.63 1.33
CA LEU A 428 -10.31 10.08 2.69
C LEU A 428 -9.49 11.38 2.72
N GLN A 429 -9.07 11.90 1.56
CA GLN A 429 -8.48 13.23 1.51
C GLN A 429 -9.60 14.28 1.56
N PRO A 430 -9.47 15.32 2.41
CA PRO A 430 -10.49 16.35 2.48
C PRO A 430 -10.57 17.11 1.15
N SER A 431 -11.80 17.49 0.78
CA SER A 431 -11.98 18.44 -0.31
C SER A 431 -11.31 19.77 0.04
N LYS A 432 -10.97 20.56 -0.98
CA LYS A 432 -10.38 21.87 -0.76
C LYS A 432 -11.32 22.76 0.04
N GLU A 433 -12.61 22.70 -0.25
CA GLU A 433 -13.67 23.47 0.41
C GLU A 433 -13.75 23.12 1.91
N LEU A 434 -13.75 21.82 2.24
CA LEU A 434 -13.77 21.35 3.62
C LEU A 434 -12.49 21.73 4.36
N LEU A 435 -11.33 21.61 3.70
CA LEU A 435 -10.04 21.97 4.28
C LEU A 435 -9.95 23.49 4.53
N ASP A 436 -10.36 24.32 3.56
CA ASP A 436 -10.37 25.78 3.71
C ASP A 436 -11.31 26.20 4.85
N LYS A 437 -12.49 25.57 4.96
CA LYS A 437 -13.41 25.78 6.10
C LYS A 437 -12.77 25.36 7.43
N PHE A 438 -12.14 24.19 7.50
CA PHE A 438 -11.46 23.71 8.71
C PHE A 438 -10.37 24.67 9.16
N LEU A 439 -9.53 25.13 8.23
CA LEU A 439 -8.47 26.09 8.53
C LEU A 439 -9.03 27.44 9.00
N SER A 440 -10.12 27.91 8.38
CA SER A 440 -10.81 29.13 8.82
C SER A 440 -11.37 28.99 10.25
N GLU A 441 -11.95 27.84 10.61
CA GLU A 441 -12.45 27.62 11.98
C GLU A 441 -11.31 27.51 13.00
N VAL A 442 -10.22 26.84 12.64
CA VAL A 442 -8.99 26.77 13.46
C VAL A 442 -8.42 28.17 13.73
N GLU A 443 -8.38 29.04 12.72
CA GLU A 443 -7.92 30.42 12.87
C GLU A 443 -8.83 31.26 13.77
N LYS A 444 -10.16 31.12 13.64
CA LYS A 444 -11.12 31.77 14.54
C LYS A 444 -10.91 31.35 16.00
N LEU A 445 -10.70 30.06 16.26
CA LEU A 445 -10.48 29.56 17.61
C LEU A 445 -9.18 30.08 18.24
N GLU A 446 -8.12 30.26 17.44
CA GLU A 446 -6.88 30.88 17.91
C GLU A 446 -7.09 32.36 18.24
N GLN A 447 -7.76 33.11 17.35
CA GLN A 447 -8.07 34.53 17.57
C GLN A 447 -8.96 34.76 18.81
N GLN A 448 -9.85 33.81 19.11
CA GLN A 448 -10.67 33.82 20.33
C GLN A 448 -9.91 33.37 21.60
N GLY A 449 -8.67 32.89 21.46
CA GLY A 449 -7.87 32.38 22.58
C GLY A 449 -8.31 31.02 23.13
N LYS A 450 -9.17 30.29 22.42
CA LYS A 450 -9.66 28.95 22.82
C LYS A 450 -8.61 27.85 22.58
N ILE A 451 -7.70 28.06 21.63
CA ILE A 451 -6.57 27.16 21.34
C ILE A 451 -5.25 27.93 21.35
N SER A 452 -4.14 27.26 21.67
CA SER A 452 -2.82 27.90 21.68
C SER A 452 -2.24 28.01 20.27
N LYS A 453 -1.22 28.86 20.09
CA LYS A 453 -0.44 28.95 18.83
C LYS A 453 0.17 27.60 18.42
N ARG A 454 0.55 26.77 19.40
CA ARG A 454 1.06 25.42 19.17
C ARG A 454 -0.03 24.52 18.59
N ASP A 455 -1.22 24.55 19.18
CA ASP A 455 -2.36 23.74 18.74
C ASP A 455 -2.84 24.14 17.35
N HIS A 456 -2.89 25.46 17.09
CA HIS A 456 -3.15 26.02 15.78
C HIS A 456 -2.16 25.48 14.73
N GLN A 457 -0.85 25.50 15.04
CA GLN A 457 0.15 24.95 14.13
C GLN A 457 0.00 23.43 13.94
N LEU A 458 -0.31 22.69 15.00
CA LEU A 458 -0.51 21.24 14.97
C LEU A 458 -1.65 20.87 14.02
N LEU A 459 -2.80 21.52 14.16
CA LEU A 459 -3.98 21.25 13.32
C LEU A 459 -3.75 21.61 11.85
N ARG A 460 -2.95 22.64 11.55
CA ARG A 460 -2.65 23.06 10.17
C ARG A 460 -1.66 22.16 9.45
N SER A 461 -0.67 21.64 10.17
CA SER A 461 0.51 21.01 9.56
C SER A 461 0.55 19.49 9.70
N ASN A 462 -0.20 18.92 10.63
CA ASN A 462 -0.20 17.48 10.88
C ASN A 462 -1.22 16.76 9.99
N THR A 463 -0.78 15.72 9.29
CA THR A 463 -1.66 14.85 8.48
C THR A 463 -2.70 14.14 9.34
N LEU A 464 -2.37 13.78 10.58
CA LEU A 464 -3.28 13.12 11.50
C LEU A 464 -4.49 13.99 11.84
N ALA A 465 -4.31 15.32 11.88
CA ALA A 465 -5.43 16.23 12.12
C ALA A 465 -6.46 16.20 10.98
N GLN A 466 -6.01 16.06 9.74
CA GLN A 466 -6.93 15.90 8.60
C GLN A 466 -7.62 14.54 8.62
N GLU A 467 -6.92 13.47 9.00
CA GLU A 467 -7.49 12.13 9.14
C GLU A 467 -8.57 12.07 10.23
N GLU A 468 -8.31 12.66 11.40
CA GLU A 468 -9.30 12.77 12.48
C GLU A 468 -10.48 13.68 12.12
N MET A 469 -10.21 14.81 11.45
CA MET A 469 -11.27 15.69 10.96
C MET A 469 -12.18 14.97 9.95
N MET A 470 -11.61 14.23 9.00
CA MET A 470 -12.36 13.40 8.07
C MET A 470 -13.10 12.26 8.78
N SER A 471 -12.52 11.72 9.84
CA SER A 471 -13.14 10.69 10.67
C SER A 471 -14.40 11.18 11.38
N LEU A 472 -14.37 12.39 11.91
CA LEU A 472 -15.47 13.02 12.64
C LEU A 472 -16.55 13.58 11.71
N THR A 473 -16.16 14.14 10.57
CA THR A 473 -17.11 14.79 9.64
C THR A 473 -17.66 13.85 8.57
N LEU A 474 -16.98 12.73 8.29
CA LEU A 474 -17.20 11.89 7.11
C LEU A 474 -17.22 12.69 5.80
N GLY A 475 -16.43 13.76 5.73
CA GLY A 475 -16.33 14.65 4.57
C GLY A 475 -17.46 15.67 4.44
N GLU A 476 -18.42 15.73 5.36
CA GLU A 476 -19.52 16.70 5.29
C GLU A 476 -19.14 18.05 5.92
N GLU A 477 -19.19 19.12 5.12
CA GLU A 477 -18.93 20.48 5.59
C GLU A 477 -19.90 20.92 6.69
N THR A 478 -21.15 20.46 6.68
CA THR A 478 -22.15 20.80 7.70
C THR A 478 -21.85 20.18 9.06
N ALA A 479 -21.08 19.08 9.10
CA ALA A 479 -20.64 18.43 10.33
C ALA A 479 -19.39 19.09 10.93
N LEU A 480 -18.77 20.04 10.22
CA LEU A 480 -17.62 20.77 10.70
C LEU A 480 -18.05 21.99 11.53
N THR A 481 -17.91 21.87 12.86
CA THR A 481 -18.23 22.88 13.87
C THR A 481 -17.01 23.15 14.77
N GLU A 482 -17.09 24.17 15.64
CA GLU A 482 -16.05 24.43 16.66
C GLU A 482 -15.79 23.21 17.56
N GLU A 483 -16.85 22.47 17.91
CA GLU A 483 -16.76 21.24 18.71
C GLU A 483 -15.98 20.16 17.95
N THR A 484 -16.25 19.98 16.66
CA THR A 484 -15.51 19.03 15.81
C THR A 484 -14.03 19.38 15.73
N VAL A 485 -13.66 20.66 15.64
CA VAL A 485 -12.25 21.10 15.64
C VAL A 485 -11.57 20.82 16.98
N THR A 486 -12.27 21.09 18.09
CA THR A 486 -11.76 20.84 19.44
C THR A 486 -11.57 19.35 19.70
N GLU A 487 -12.53 18.53 19.27
CA GLU A 487 -12.46 17.07 19.35
C GLU A 487 -11.33 16.51 18.46
N THR A 488 -11.14 17.08 17.26
CA THR A 488 -10.00 16.76 16.39
C THR A 488 -8.68 17.00 17.13
N LEU A 489 -8.52 18.18 17.76
CA LEU A 489 -7.32 18.51 18.52
C LEU A 489 -7.09 17.53 19.69
N ARG A 490 -8.16 17.17 20.40
CA ARG A 490 -8.11 16.22 21.51
C ARG A 490 -7.60 14.86 21.04
N ARG A 491 -8.20 14.29 19.99
CA ARG A 491 -7.82 12.98 19.43
C ARG A 491 -6.40 12.96 18.90
N VAL A 492 -5.99 13.99 18.15
CA VAL A 492 -4.62 14.12 17.65
C VAL A 492 -3.62 14.19 18.82
N SER A 493 -3.95 14.95 19.86
CA SER A 493 -3.08 15.06 21.04
C SER A 493 -2.97 13.76 21.82
N GLU A 494 -4.07 13.00 21.94
CA GLU A 494 -4.09 11.70 22.59
C GLU A 494 -3.30 10.66 21.81
N GLU A 495 -3.45 10.61 20.49
CA GLU A 495 -2.73 9.65 19.66
C GLU A 495 -1.22 9.95 19.63
N ILE A 496 -0.82 11.23 19.55
CA ILE A 496 0.59 11.63 19.66
C ILE A 496 1.17 11.21 21.02
N LYS A 497 0.45 11.45 22.12
CA LYS A 497 0.88 11.03 23.46
C LYS A 497 1.01 9.52 23.57
N LYS A 498 0.07 8.78 22.97
CA LYS A 498 0.09 7.32 22.94
C LYS A 498 1.30 6.81 22.17
N GLU A 499 1.56 7.32 20.97
CA GLU A 499 2.72 6.94 20.16
C GLU A 499 4.05 7.26 20.87
N GLU A 500 4.16 8.43 21.51
CA GLU A 500 5.33 8.78 22.33
C GLU A 500 5.50 7.84 23.52
N SER A 501 4.41 7.46 24.21
CA SER A 501 4.47 6.52 25.33
C SER A 501 4.87 5.10 24.90
N GLU A 502 4.41 4.66 23.73
CA GLU A 502 4.79 3.37 23.15
C GLU A 502 6.27 3.36 22.75
N LYS A 503 6.78 4.45 22.16
CA LYS A 503 8.22 4.59 21.86
C LYS A 503 9.06 4.60 23.13
N LEU A 504 8.65 5.35 24.15
CA LEU A 504 9.37 5.41 25.43
C LEU A 504 9.40 4.05 26.13
N THR A 505 8.28 3.31 26.14
CA THR A 505 8.22 1.97 26.73
C THR A 505 9.06 0.96 25.95
N ALA A 506 9.06 1.03 24.61
CA ALA A 506 9.93 0.22 23.76
C ALA A 506 11.42 0.53 23.99
N GLU A 507 11.79 1.81 24.09
CA GLU A 507 13.16 2.24 24.39
C GLU A 507 13.59 1.77 25.79
N GLN A 508 12.72 1.92 26.80
CA GLN A 508 12.97 1.42 28.16
C GLN A 508 13.16 -0.11 28.19
N ALA A 509 12.34 -0.86 27.44
CA ALA A 509 12.48 -2.30 27.31
C ALA A 509 13.80 -2.70 26.63
N ALA A 510 14.17 -2.02 25.54
CA ALA A 510 15.45 -2.22 24.85
C ALA A 510 16.64 -1.87 25.75
N HIS A 511 16.56 -0.76 26.48
CA HIS A 511 17.60 -0.34 27.43
C HIS A 511 17.74 -1.33 28.58
N ARG A 512 16.62 -1.83 29.13
CA ARG A 512 16.62 -2.86 30.16
C ARG A 512 17.29 -4.15 29.68
N LYS A 513 16.93 -4.61 28.47
CA LYS A 513 17.55 -5.80 27.86
C LYS A 513 19.06 -5.62 27.68
N THR A 514 19.48 -4.47 27.15
CA THR A 514 20.90 -4.14 26.98
C THR A 514 21.64 -4.10 28.34
N ARG A 515 21.00 -3.60 29.39
CA ARG A 515 21.56 -3.56 30.74
C ARG A 515 21.68 -4.96 31.36
N GLU A 516 20.69 -5.82 31.16
CA GLU A 516 20.72 -7.22 31.59
C GLU A 516 21.83 -8.00 30.86
N GLU A 517 21.98 -7.82 29.55
CA GLU A 517 23.07 -8.40 28.75
C GLU A 517 24.44 -7.92 29.24
N LEU A 518 24.60 -6.62 29.50
CA LEU A 518 25.85 -6.05 30.02
C LEU A 518 26.20 -6.59 31.42
N VAL A 519 25.21 -6.78 32.28
CA VAL A 519 25.42 -7.37 33.62
C VAL A 519 25.83 -8.84 33.49
N SER A 520 25.19 -9.60 32.60
CA SER A 520 25.57 -11.00 32.32
C SER A 520 27.00 -11.09 31.80
N GLU A 521 27.37 -10.25 30.82
CA GLU A 521 28.73 -10.25 30.26
C GLU A 521 29.79 -9.86 31.31
N ARG A 522 29.48 -8.88 32.16
CA ARG A 522 30.36 -8.50 33.29
C ARG A 522 30.53 -9.64 34.28
N GLN A 523 29.44 -10.34 34.61
CA GLN A 523 29.49 -11.48 35.54
C GLN A 523 30.28 -12.64 34.95
N GLU A 524 30.10 -12.95 33.67
CA GLU A 524 30.89 -13.95 32.97
C GLU A 524 32.38 -13.58 32.94
N ARG A 525 32.69 -12.32 32.63
CA ARG A 525 34.07 -11.80 32.66
C ARG A 525 34.68 -11.94 34.05
N MET A 526 33.97 -11.57 35.11
CA MET A 526 34.44 -11.72 36.49
C MET A 526 34.70 -13.19 36.84
N GLN A 527 33.78 -14.10 36.48
CA GLN A 527 33.96 -15.54 36.73
C GLN A 527 35.16 -16.11 35.97
N ILE A 528 35.37 -15.68 34.72
CA ILE A 528 36.53 -16.09 33.91
C ILE A 528 37.82 -15.58 34.56
N GLN A 529 37.86 -14.31 34.96
CA GLN A 529 39.01 -13.70 35.63
C GLN A 529 39.34 -14.40 36.95
N GLU A 530 38.35 -14.70 37.79
CA GLU A 530 38.53 -15.42 39.05
C GLU A 530 39.09 -16.83 38.82
N LYS A 531 38.51 -17.58 37.88
CA LYS A 531 39.00 -18.93 37.51
C LYS A 531 40.44 -18.88 37.00
N LEU A 532 40.80 -17.87 36.19
CA LEU A 532 42.16 -17.68 35.68
C LEU A 532 43.15 -17.32 36.81
N PHE A 533 42.76 -16.43 37.72
CA PHE A 533 43.58 -16.07 38.88
C PHE A 533 43.86 -17.29 39.76
N LEU A 534 42.84 -18.09 40.10
CA LEU A 534 42.99 -19.32 40.88
C LEU A 534 43.91 -20.34 40.18
N ARG A 535 43.83 -20.48 38.86
CA ARG A 535 44.74 -21.33 38.07
C ARG A 535 46.19 -20.83 38.14
N CYS A 536 46.41 -19.53 37.99
CA CYS A 536 47.74 -18.92 38.10
C CYS A 536 48.33 -19.13 39.49
N ARG A 537 47.54 -18.92 40.54
CA ARG A 537 47.94 -19.15 41.94
C ARG A 537 48.31 -20.61 42.21
N ARG A 538 47.51 -21.57 41.73
CA ARG A 538 47.85 -23.00 41.86
C ARG A 538 49.16 -23.33 41.15
N LYS A 539 49.36 -22.87 39.91
CA LYS A 539 50.61 -23.08 39.15
C LYS A 539 51.82 -22.46 39.86
N ALA A 540 51.69 -21.23 40.36
CA ALA A 540 52.73 -20.53 41.10
C ALA A 540 53.11 -21.28 42.39
N LYS A 541 52.13 -21.76 43.14
CA LYS A 541 52.35 -22.53 44.38
C LYS A 541 53.06 -23.86 44.10
N ILE A 542 52.63 -24.61 43.08
CA ILE A 542 53.28 -25.88 42.69
C ILE A 542 54.75 -25.62 42.33
N LEU A 543 55.01 -24.63 41.47
CA LEU A 543 56.36 -24.29 41.04
C LEU A 543 57.24 -23.83 42.21
N ALA A 544 56.70 -22.99 43.11
CA ALA A 544 57.40 -22.54 44.30
C ALA A 544 57.76 -23.71 45.23
N VAL A 545 56.83 -24.66 45.44
CA VAL A 545 57.09 -25.88 46.22
C VAL A 545 58.19 -26.71 45.56
N THR A 546 58.12 -26.96 44.25
CA THR A 546 59.14 -27.73 43.53
C THR A 546 60.53 -27.10 43.65
N ILE A 547 60.64 -25.77 43.48
CA ILE A 547 61.90 -25.04 43.64
C ILE A 547 62.42 -25.14 45.08
N THR A 548 61.52 -25.05 46.07
CA THR A 548 61.88 -25.13 47.48
C THR A 548 62.36 -26.53 47.87
N VAL A 549 61.69 -27.57 47.37
CA VAL A 549 62.13 -28.97 47.57
C VAL A 549 63.51 -29.18 46.96
N LEU A 550 63.74 -28.70 45.73
CA LEU A 550 65.04 -28.81 45.07
C LEU A 550 66.14 -28.06 45.84
N LEU A 551 65.82 -26.90 46.42
CA LEU A 551 66.72 -26.16 47.30
C LEU A 551 67.04 -26.94 48.59
N ILE A 552 66.05 -27.57 49.23
CA ILE A 552 66.24 -28.40 50.42
C ILE A 552 67.14 -29.59 50.08
N VAL A 553 66.92 -30.26 48.94
CA VAL A 553 67.77 -31.37 48.48
C VAL A 553 69.22 -30.90 48.28
N LEU A 554 69.43 -29.72 47.68
CA LEU A 554 70.76 -29.12 47.53
C LEU A 554 71.42 -28.83 48.89
N ILE A 555 70.67 -28.33 49.87
CA ILE A 555 71.17 -28.08 51.23
C ILE A 555 71.59 -29.41 51.89
N VAL A 556 70.77 -30.45 51.79
CA VAL A 556 71.08 -31.78 52.33
C VAL A 556 72.35 -32.35 51.69
N LEU A 557 72.49 -32.26 50.36
CA LEU A 557 73.70 -32.67 49.65
C LEU A 557 74.94 -31.86 50.10
N GLY A 558 74.78 -30.56 50.32
CA GLY A 558 75.84 -29.70 50.85
C GLY A 558 76.30 -30.10 52.25
N LEU A 559 75.36 -30.42 53.14
CA LEU A 559 75.65 -30.92 54.48
C LEU A 559 76.37 -32.28 54.43
N ILE A 560 75.92 -33.21 53.58
CA ILE A 560 76.57 -34.51 53.39
C ILE A 560 78.03 -34.34 52.98
N LYS A 561 78.32 -33.42 52.05
CA LYS A 561 79.71 -33.10 51.66
C LYS A 561 80.49 -32.45 52.80
N GLY A 562 79.87 -31.54 53.55
CA GLY A 562 80.49 -30.86 54.69
C GLY A 562 80.96 -31.80 55.80
N VAL A 563 80.29 -32.95 55.96
CA VAL A 563 80.67 -34.02 56.90
C VAL A 563 81.81 -34.91 56.35
N GLY A 564 82.33 -34.62 55.15
CA GLY A 564 83.50 -35.29 54.57
C GLY A 564 83.17 -36.44 53.61
N PHE A 565 81.90 -36.62 53.24
CA PHE A 565 81.51 -37.63 52.26
C PHE A 565 81.97 -37.24 50.84
N THR A 566 82.72 -38.13 50.18
CA THR A 566 83.18 -37.94 48.79
C THR A 566 82.73 -39.12 47.93
N SER A 567 82.25 -38.84 46.71
CA SER A 567 81.78 -39.86 45.77
C SER A 567 82.67 -39.93 44.55
N LYS A 568 82.99 -41.14 44.08
CA LYS A 568 83.73 -41.37 42.82
C LYS A 568 82.87 -41.18 41.57
N ASN A 569 81.54 -41.10 41.71
CA ASN A 569 80.64 -40.85 40.57
C ASN A 569 80.69 -39.34 40.21
N PRO A 570 81.05 -38.97 38.97
CA PRO A 570 81.21 -37.57 38.58
C PRO A 570 79.96 -36.74 38.85
N LEU A 571 78.78 -37.21 38.44
CA LEU A 571 77.52 -36.46 38.59
C LEU A 571 77.21 -36.17 40.06
N LEU A 572 77.41 -37.17 40.92
CA LEU A 572 77.17 -37.04 42.36
C LEU A 572 78.21 -36.10 43.00
N GLY A 573 79.47 -36.21 42.60
CA GLY A 573 80.55 -35.32 43.05
C GLY A 573 80.29 -33.84 42.74
N TRP A 574 79.88 -33.53 41.50
CA TRP A 574 79.48 -32.18 41.12
C TRP A 574 78.26 -31.68 41.90
N SER A 575 77.23 -32.52 42.12
CA SER A 575 76.06 -32.12 42.93
C SER A 575 76.40 -31.82 44.39
N LEU A 576 77.34 -32.56 44.98
CA LEU A 576 77.82 -32.33 46.35
C LEU A 576 78.61 -31.01 46.43
N ILE A 577 79.43 -30.68 45.43
CA ILE A 577 80.14 -29.39 45.34
C ILE A 577 79.14 -28.24 45.23
N MET A 578 78.15 -28.35 44.34
CA MET A 578 77.10 -27.35 44.16
C MET A 578 76.24 -27.17 45.42
N GLY A 579 75.93 -28.26 46.12
CA GLY A 579 75.23 -28.21 47.41
C GLY A 579 76.01 -27.42 48.46
N LEU A 580 77.32 -27.65 48.60
CA LEU A 580 78.17 -26.93 49.56
C LEU A 580 78.26 -25.43 49.21
N ALA A 581 78.38 -25.09 47.92
CA ALA A 581 78.32 -23.70 47.45
C ALA A 581 76.94 -23.06 47.75
N ALA A 582 75.85 -23.80 47.59
CA ALA A 582 74.51 -23.30 47.91
C ALA A 582 74.33 -23.03 49.41
N VAL A 583 74.83 -23.92 50.28
CA VAL A 583 74.76 -23.75 51.76
C VAL A 583 75.58 -22.54 52.21
N THR A 584 76.81 -22.38 51.69
CA THR A 584 77.66 -21.22 52.01
C THR A 584 77.05 -19.90 51.52
N LEU A 585 76.44 -19.90 50.33
CA LEU A 585 75.73 -18.73 49.82
C LEU A 585 74.47 -18.39 50.66
N LEU A 586 73.66 -19.40 51.00
CA LEU A 586 72.45 -19.22 51.80
C LEU A 586 72.78 -18.73 53.22
N THR A 587 73.84 -19.24 53.83
CA THR A 587 74.30 -18.79 55.15
C THR A 587 74.78 -17.35 55.10
N LEU A 588 75.55 -16.96 54.07
CA LEU A 588 75.96 -15.57 53.85
C LEU A 588 74.77 -14.62 53.67
N VAL A 589 73.78 -15.03 52.86
CA VAL A 589 72.55 -14.24 52.61
C VAL A 589 71.67 -14.15 53.85
N ASN A 590 71.57 -15.22 54.64
CA ASN A 590 70.88 -15.20 55.92
C ASN A 590 71.57 -14.25 56.92
N LEU A 591 72.90 -14.22 56.94
CA LEU A 591 73.69 -13.35 57.82
C LEU A 591 73.51 -11.86 57.46
N LEU A 592 73.46 -11.54 56.16
CA LEU A 592 73.36 -10.15 55.67
C LEU A 592 71.93 -9.60 55.67
N ALA A 593 70.92 -10.44 55.41
CA ALA A 593 69.55 -9.99 55.17
C ALA A 593 68.48 -10.63 56.09
N GLY A 594 68.86 -11.52 57.01
CA GLY A 594 67.94 -12.19 57.94
C GLY A 594 66.88 -13.07 57.25
N THR A 595 67.13 -13.51 56.01
CA THR A 595 66.13 -14.22 55.22
C THR A 595 66.15 -15.72 55.47
N THR A 596 65.03 -16.25 55.96
CA THR A 596 64.80 -17.70 56.09
C THR A 596 64.36 -18.35 54.78
N VAL A 597 64.47 -19.67 54.68
CA VAL A 597 63.95 -20.46 53.54
C VAL A 597 62.44 -20.22 53.34
N LYS A 598 61.70 -19.99 54.43
CA LYS A 598 60.27 -19.63 54.39
C LYS A 598 60.03 -18.28 53.71
N ASN A 599 60.86 -17.27 54.01
CA ASN A 599 60.79 -15.96 53.35
C ASN A 599 61.18 -16.05 51.87
N LEU A 600 62.14 -16.92 51.52
CA LEU A 600 62.51 -17.17 50.13
C LEU A 600 61.39 -17.86 49.35
N HIS A 601 60.73 -18.86 49.95
CA HIS A 601 59.56 -19.53 49.37
C HIS A 601 58.43 -18.53 49.04
N GLN A 602 58.08 -17.65 49.98
CA GLN A 602 57.04 -16.63 49.76
C GLN A 602 57.44 -15.63 48.67
N LYS A 603 58.71 -15.20 48.62
CA LYS A 603 59.20 -14.32 47.54
C LYS A 603 59.16 -15.01 46.17
N ILE A 604 59.49 -16.30 46.10
CA ILE A 604 59.41 -17.10 44.87
C ILE A 604 57.95 -17.28 44.44
N GLU A 605 57.05 -17.64 45.35
CA GLU A 605 55.61 -17.78 45.07
C GLU A 605 55.03 -16.47 44.50
N ASN A 606 55.31 -15.33 45.13
CA ASN A 606 54.84 -14.02 44.68
C ASN A 606 55.43 -13.61 43.32
N ARG A 607 56.72 -13.89 43.07
CA ARG A 607 57.33 -13.64 41.76
C ARG A 607 56.79 -14.56 40.67
N CYS A 608 56.57 -15.84 40.97
CA CYS A 608 55.96 -16.78 40.03
C CYS A 608 54.51 -16.38 39.72
N LEU A 609 53.73 -15.99 40.73
CA LEU A 609 52.36 -15.52 40.57
C LEU A 609 52.30 -14.28 39.67
N THR A 610 53.10 -13.25 39.96
CA THR A 610 53.16 -12.04 39.14
C THR A 610 53.63 -12.31 37.70
N TRP A 611 54.54 -13.26 37.50
CA TRP A 611 54.96 -13.68 36.16
C TRP A 611 53.85 -14.40 35.39
N PHE A 612 53.15 -15.36 36.01
CA PHE A 612 52.03 -16.07 35.39
C PHE A 612 50.87 -15.12 35.07
N LEU A 613 50.53 -14.20 35.97
CA LEU A 613 49.50 -13.19 35.74
C LEU A 613 49.85 -12.27 34.56
N LYS A 614 51.10 -11.78 34.46
CA LYS A 614 51.53 -10.97 33.31
C LYS A 614 51.49 -11.73 31.99
N ARG A 615 51.84 -13.02 31.99
CA ARG A 615 51.82 -13.87 30.79
C ARG A 615 50.40 -14.12 30.29
N GLU A 616 49.49 -14.48 31.19
CA GLU A 616 48.08 -14.70 30.83
C GLU A 616 47.39 -13.37 30.46
N ALA A 617 47.70 -12.27 31.16
CA ALA A 617 47.22 -10.93 30.81
C ALA A 617 47.65 -10.51 29.39
N LYS A 618 48.88 -10.82 28.98
CA LYS A 618 49.38 -10.54 27.63
C LYS A 618 48.73 -11.42 26.55
N ALA A 619 48.35 -12.65 26.89
CA ALA A 619 47.70 -13.58 25.96
C ALA A 619 46.21 -13.26 25.73
N ILE A 620 45.53 -12.73 26.75
CA ILE A 620 44.07 -12.53 26.74
C ILE A 620 43.69 -11.04 26.63
N GLY A 621 44.63 -10.11 26.88
CA GLY A 621 44.42 -8.66 26.75
C GLY A 621 43.73 -7.99 27.94
N PHE A 622 43.59 -8.67 29.09
CA PHE A 622 42.99 -8.14 30.32
C PHE A 622 44.02 -8.01 31.44
N ASP A 623 43.97 -6.92 32.23
CA ASP A 623 44.80 -6.79 33.44
C ASP A 623 44.14 -7.57 34.59
N LEU A 624 44.88 -8.53 35.16
CA LEU A 624 44.42 -9.41 36.24
C LEU A 624 44.93 -8.96 37.62
N ARG A 625 45.51 -7.76 37.70
CA ARG A 625 46.15 -7.23 38.91
C ARG A 625 45.17 -6.73 39.98
N ASP A 626 43.90 -6.55 39.65
CA ASP A 626 42.86 -6.08 40.58
C ASP A 626 42.47 -7.12 41.67
N PHE A 627 43.02 -8.33 41.61
CA PHE A 627 42.81 -9.42 42.57
C PHE A 627 44.00 -9.68 43.52
N GLN A 628 45.06 -8.85 43.48
CA GLN A 628 46.15 -8.89 44.48
C GLN A 628 45.70 -8.26 45.80
#